data_AF-A0A0F9UR95-F1
#
_entry.id   AF-A0A0F9UR95-F1
#
_cell.length_a   1.000
_cell.length_b   1.000
_cell.length_c   1.000
_cell.angle_alpha   90.00
_cell.angle_beta   90.00
_cell.angle_gamma   90.00
#
_symmetry.space_group_name_H-M   'P 1'
#
loop_
_entity.id
_entity.type
_entity.pdbx_description
1 polymer ?
#
loop_
_entity_poly.entity_id
_entity_poly.type
_entity_poly.pdbx_seq_one_letter_code
_entity_poly.pdbx_strand_id
1 'polypeptide(L)'
;MTDIEVKVNITKKISYQRLSSILVGYFEGNPSANNTITKYTKVEPLNWEGLKETYGSDGKVWYYCYPFNEGGAIILHERENWTESGKPPRKLRLDLTTIVRGLRILEEKYPHHLEAIVEGNDDCWTSSALVECALYGDIIFG
;
A
#
# COMPACT_ATOMS: atom_id res chain seq x y z
N MET A 1 26.52 37.25 -10.38
CA MET A 1 25.72 36.35 -11.22
C MET A 1 24.37 36.26 -10.56
N THR A 2 23.31 36.51 -11.31
CA THR A 2 21.95 36.38 -10.80
C THR A 2 21.48 35.00 -11.21
N ASP A 3 21.37 34.10 -10.23
CA ASP A 3 20.79 32.79 -10.47
C ASP A 3 19.29 32.94 -10.77
N ILE A 4 18.77 32.00 -11.57
CA ILE A 4 17.36 31.92 -11.92
C ILE A 4 16.77 30.64 -11.35
N GLU A 5 15.60 30.78 -10.73
CA GLU A 5 14.85 29.67 -10.17
C GLU A 5 13.91 29.10 -11.23
N VAL A 6 13.98 27.77 -11.43
CA VAL A 6 13.15 27.06 -12.41
C VAL A 6 12.34 25.99 -11.70
N LYS A 7 11.02 26.04 -11.86
CA LYS A 7 10.12 24.99 -11.39
C LYS A 7 10.05 23.86 -12.43
N VAL A 8 10.54 22.69 -12.06
CA VAL A 8 10.46 21.46 -12.90
C VAL A 8 9.40 20.53 -12.30
N ASN A 9 8.42 20.11 -13.11
CA ASN A 9 7.45 19.08 -12.72
C ASN A 9 7.87 17.76 -13.36
N ILE A 10 8.22 16.77 -12.54
CA ILE A 10 8.61 15.43 -13.00
C ILE A 10 7.45 14.46 -12.73
N THR A 11 7.01 13.74 -13.76
CA THR A 11 6.08 12.62 -13.60
C THR A 11 6.87 11.32 -13.46
N LYS A 12 6.78 10.67 -12.30
CA LYS A 12 7.36 9.35 -12.07
C LYS A 12 6.23 8.30 -12.07
N LYS A 13 6.48 7.14 -12.69
CA LYS A 13 5.54 6.02 -12.73
C LYS A 13 5.88 5.03 -11.62
N ILE A 14 4.88 4.61 -10.85
CA ILE A 14 5.01 3.52 -9.87
C ILE A 14 4.37 2.26 -10.47
N SER A 15 5.11 1.16 -10.55
CA SER A 15 4.59 -0.10 -11.09
C SER A 15 3.73 -0.83 -10.06
N TYR A 16 2.81 -1.67 -10.54
CA TYR A 16 2.02 -2.54 -9.64
C TYR A 16 2.90 -3.56 -8.91
N GLN A 17 3.97 -4.05 -9.54
CA GLN A 17 5.00 -4.84 -8.85
C GLN A 17 5.60 -4.07 -7.67
N ARG A 18 5.97 -2.80 -7.85
CA ARG A 18 6.50 -1.98 -6.75
C ARG A 18 5.49 -1.84 -5.63
N LEU A 19 4.25 -1.46 -5.95
CA LEU A 19 3.19 -1.35 -4.94
C LEU A 19 2.91 -2.67 -4.23
N SER A 20 2.98 -3.80 -4.93
CA SER A 20 2.85 -5.13 -4.33
C SER A 20 3.98 -5.39 -3.32
N SER A 21 5.22 -5.05 -3.64
CA SER A 21 6.35 -5.12 -2.70
C SER A 21 6.16 -4.22 -1.47
N ILE A 22 5.55 -3.04 -1.62
CA ILE A 22 5.19 -2.20 -0.45
C ILE A 22 4.19 -2.91 0.45
N LEU A 23 3.17 -3.57 -0.13
CA LEU A 23 2.22 -4.35 0.66
C LEU A 23 2.92 -5.49 1.41
N VAL A 24 3.88 -6.18 0.79
CA VAL A 24 4.72 -7.17 1.48
C VAL A 24 5.44 -6.55 2.67
N GLY A 25 6.07 -5.38 2.48
CA GLY A 25 6.75 -4.64 3.56
C GLY A 25 5.84 -4.36 4.75
N TYR A 26 4.57 -4.01 4.51
CA TYR A 26 3.59 -3.81 5.57
C TYR A 26 3.20 -5.12 6.26
N PHE A 27 2.85 -6.16 5.51
CA PHE A 27 2.23 -7.36 6.10
C PHE A 27 3.24 -8.35 6.66
N GLU A 28 4.46 -8.40 6.14
CA GLU A 28 5.52 -9.32 6.57
C GLU A 28 6.64 -8.61 7.33
N GLY A 29 6.89 -7.33 7.02
CA GLY A 29 8.00 -6.56 7.59
C GLY A 29 7.64 -5.61 8.73
N ASN A 30 6.36 -5.27 8.92
CA ASN A 30 5.95 -4.32 9.96
C ASN A 30 5.48 -5.05 11.24
N PRO A 31 6.26 -5.05 12.33
CA PRO A 31 5.82 -5.62 13.60
C PRO A 31 4.65 -4.85 14.23
N SER A 32 4.49 -3.58 13.86
CA SER A 32 3.40 -2.70 14.28
C SER A 32 2.15 -2.81 13.40
N ALA A 33 2.11 -3.74 12.43
CA ALA A 33 0.94 -3.94 11.60
C ALA A 33 -0.31 -4.21 12.47
N ASN A 34 -1.21 -3.23 12.51
CA ASN A 34 -2.40 -3.27 13.34
C ASN A 34 -3.59 -3.91 12.65
N ASN A 35 -3.36 -4.49 11.47
CA ASN A 35 -4.35 -5.25 10.73
C ASN A 35 -3.88 -6.68 10.47
N THR A 36 -4.82 -7.60 10.44
CA THR A 36 -4.59 -8.98 10.02
C THR A 36 -5.40 -9.27 8.76
N ILE A 37 -4.78 -9.94 7.80
CA ILE A 37 -5.47 -10.40 6.59
C ILE A 37 -6.43 -11.51 6.96
N THR A 38 -7.71 -11.32 6.67
CA THR A 38 -8.75 -12.32 6.96
C THR A 38 -9.29 -12.97 5.70
N LYS A 39 -9.28 -12.25 4.58
CA LYS A 39 -9.74 -12.74 3.27
C LYS A 39 -9.09 -11.94 2.16
N TYR A 40 -9.12 -12.48 0.95
CA TYR A 40 -8.88 -11.72 -0.27
C TYR A 40 -10.02 -11.99 -1.26
N THR A 41 -10.30 -11.00 -2.11
CA THR A 41 -11.18 -11.14 -3.26
C THR A 41 -10.28 -11.47 -4.45
N LYS A 42 -10.25 -12.74 -4.84
CA LYS A 42 -9.55 -13.17 -6.05
C LYS A 42 -10.32 -12.68 -7.27
N VAL A 43 -9.59 -12.20 -8.26
CA VAL A 43 -10.13 -11.89 -9.60
C VAL A 43 -9.30 -12.66 -10.60
N GLU A 44 -9.97 -13.38 -11.49
CA GLU A 44 -9.33 -14.14 -12.57
C GLU A 44 -10.07 -13.88 -13.88
N PRO A 45 -9.35 -13.71 -15.01
CA PRO A 45 -7.89 -13.67 -15.12
C PRO A 45 -7.33 -12.36 -14.53
N LEU A 46 -6.12 -12.41 -13.97
CA LEU A 46 -5.43 -11.17 -13.57
C LEU A 46 -5.05 -10.38 -14.83
N ASN A 47 -4.99 -9.06 -14.73
CA ASN A 47 -4.46 -8.23 -15.80
C ASN A 47 -2.92 -8.21 -15.68
N TRP A 48 -2.29 -9.15 -16.39
CA TRP A 48 -0.93 -9.66 -16.14
C TRP A 48 0.24 -8.80 -16.63
N GLU A 49 0.05 -7.74 -17.41
CA GLU A 49 1.22 -7.05 -18.02
C GLU A 49 2.15 -6.39 -16.99
N GLY A 50 1.66 -6.05 -15.79
CA GLY A 50 2.46 -5.40 -14.73
C GLY A 50 2.89 -6.27 -13.55
N LEU A 51 2.58 -7.58 -13.55
CA LEU A 51 2.73 -8.46 -12.37
C LEU A 51 3.46 -9.79 -12.68
N LYS A 52 4.12 -9.92 -13.84
CA LYS A 52 4.75 -11.17 -14.31
C LYS A 52 5.90 -11.67 -13.42
N GLU A 53 6.44 -10.83 -12.54
CA GLU A 53 7.58 -11.15 -11.68
C GLU A 53 7.21 -11.35 -10.20
N THR A 54 5.95 -11.14 -9.81
CA THR A 54 5.47 -11.28 -8.42
C THR A 54 5.00 -12.70 -8.08
N TYR A 55 5.74 -13.70 -8.55
CA TYR A 55 5.48 -15.10 -8.20
C TYR A 55 6.28 -15.48 -6.97
N GLY A 56 5.67 -16.30 -6.10
CA GLY A 56 6.42 -17.03 -5.10
C GLY A 56 7.41 -17.96 -5.76
N SER A 57 8.39 -18.41 -4.99
CA SER A 57 9.29 -19.49 -5.40
C SER A 57 8.53 -20.77 -5.83
N ASP A 58 7.25 -20.89 -5.47
CA ASP A 58 6.33 -21.96 -5.83
C ASP A 58 5.48 -21.69 -7.09
N GLY A 59 5.70 -20.57 -7.79
CA GLY A 59 4.93 -20.19 -8.98
C GLY A 59 3.49 -19.74 -8.69
N LYS A 60 3.13 -19.49 -7.42
CA LYS A 60 1.82 -18.93 -7.07
C LYS A 60 1.85 -17.41 -7.05
N VAL A 61 0.72 -16.82 -7.43
CA VAL A 61 0.50 -15.37 -7.31
C VAL A 61 0.46 -14.98 -5.85
N TRP A 62 1.27 -13.99 -5.48
CA TRP A 62 1.22 -13.40 -4.15
C TRP A 62 -0.13 -12.69 -3.96
N TYR A 63 -0.84 -12.98 -2.87
CA TYR A 63 -2.16 -12.40 -2.60
C TYR A 63 -2.15 -10.87 -2.48
N TYR A 64 -0.97 -10.27 -2.29
CA TYR A 64 -0.72 -8.83 -2.39
C TYR A 64 -0.97 -8.25 -3.79
N CYS A 65 -1.07 -9.07 -4.82
CA CYS A 65 -1.35 -8.64 -6.18
C CYS A 65 -2.85 -8.41 -6.45
N TYR A 66 -3.74 -8.99 -5.64
CA TYR A 66 -5.19 -8.92 -5.88
C TYR A 66 -5.76 -7.49 -5.86
N PRO A 67 -5.35 -6.58 -4.95
CA PRO A 67 -5.83 -5.19 -4.94
C PRO A 67 -5.66 -4.45 -6.27
N PHE A 68 -4.65 -4.79 -7.08
CA PHE A 68 -4.33 -4.08 -8.33
C PHE A 68 -5.16 -4.55 -9.54
N ASN A 69 -6.04 -5.52 -9.35
CA ASN A 69 -6.98 -5.97 -10.37
C ASN A 69 -8.34 -5.37 -10.09
N GLU A 70 -9.06 -4.98 -11.15
CA GLU A 70 -10.41 -4.44 -11.00
C GLU A 70 -11.30 -5.45 -10.24
N GLY A 71 -11.95 -4.98 -9.16
CA GLY A 71 -12.76 -5.82 -8.27
C GLY A 71 -11.96 -6.60 -7.21
N GLY A 72 -10.65 -6.74 -7.37
CA GLY A 72 -9.78 -7.44 -6.44
C GLY A 72 -9.49 -6.63 -5.17
N ALA A 73 -9.23 -7.33 -4.07
CA ALA A 73 -9.01 -6.70 -2.78
C ALA A 73 -8.34 -7.63 -1.76
N ILE A 74 -7.73 -7.03 -0.75
CA ILE A 74 -7.40 -7.66 0.53
C ILE A 74 -8.40 -7.16 1.57
N ILE A 75 -8.94 -8.08 2.34
CA ILE A 75 -9.86 -7.81 3.44
C ILE A 75 -9.09 -7.97 4.75
N LEU A 76 -9.14 -6.91 5.54
CA LEU A 76 -8.37 -6.74 6.75
C LEU A 76 -9.30 -6.59 7.93
N HIS A 77 -8.92 -7.14 9.08
CA HIS A 77 -9.53 -6.79 10.36
C HIS A 77 -8.50 -6.05 11.20
N GLU A 78 -8.94 -5.01 11.90
CA GLU A 78 -8.15 -4.40 12.98
C GLU A 78 -7.87 -5.43 14.08
N ARG A 79 -6.69 -5.37 14.68
CA ARG A 79 -6.36 -6.24 15.82
C ARG A 79 -7.11 -5.75 17.06
N GLU A 80 -7.64 -6.70 17.85
CA GLU A 80 -8.52 -6.45 19.01
C GLU A 80 -7.91 -5.54 20.08
N ASN A 81 -6.58 -5.51 20.20
CA ASN A 81 -5.88 -4.77 21.26
C ASN A 81 -5.96 -3.24 21.12
N TRP A 82 -6.49 -2.72 20.01
CA TRP A 82 -6.50 -1.29 19.69
C TRP A 82 -7.88 -0.74 19.33
N THR A 83 -8.95 -1.53 19.48
CA THR A 83 -10.28 -0.95 19.36
C THR A 83 -10.52 -0.04 20.56
N GLU A 84 -11.08 1.15 20.32
CA GLU A 84 -11.65 1.96 21.40
C GLU A 84 -12.52 1.03 22.25
N SER A 85 -12.20 0.92 23.54
CA SER A 85 -12.70 -0.13 24.42
C SER A 85 -14.21 -0.35 24.22
N GLY A 86 -14.57 -1.53 23.72
CA GLY A 86 -15.96 -1.93 23.49
C GLY A 86 -16.48 -1.85 22.06
N LYS A 87 -15.69 -1.40 21.08
CA LYS A 87 -16.06 -1.50 19.65
C LYS A 87 -15.55 -2.79 19.01
N PRO A 88 -16.36 -3.46 18.17
CA PRO A 88 -15.89 -4.62 17.42
C PRO A 88 -14.80 -4.20 16.42
N PRO A 89 -13.83 -5.08 16.11
CA PRO A 89 -12.82 -4.83 15.09
C PRO A 89 -13.43 -4.39 13.77
N ARG A 90 -12.92 -3.30 13.17
CA ARG A 90 -13.42 -2.88 11.86
C ARG A 90 -12.91 -3.81 10.78
N LYS A 91 -13.80 -4.14 9.86
CA LYS A 91 -13.47 -4.80 8.60
C LYS A 91 -13.11 -3.73 7.57
N LEU A 92 -11.88 -3.77 7.09
CA LEU A 92 -11.32 -2.82 6.15
C LEU A 92 -11.05 -3.49 4.81
N ARG A 93 -11.17 -2.73 3.72
CA ARG A 93 -10.96 -3.20 2.35
C ARG A 93 -9.82 -2.41 1.71
N LEU A 94 -8.77 -3.13 1.31
CA LEU A 94 -7.64 -2.61 0.56
C LEU A 94 -7.77 -3.04 -0.90
N ASP A 95 -8.02 -2.08 -1.79
CA ASP A 95 -8.14 -2.27 -3.24
C ASP A 95 -7.43 -1.13 -3.98
N LEU A 96 -7.39 -1.17 -5.31
CA LEU A 96 -6.71 -0.16 -6.12
C LEU A 96 -7.19 1.26 -5.80
N THR A 97 -8.49 1.44 -5.60
CA THR A 97 -9.08 2.75 -5.29
C THR A 97 -8.56 3.28 -3.97
N THR A 98 -8.54 2.46 -2.92
CA THR A 98 -8.03 2.90 -1.61
C THR A 98 -6.52 3.10 -1.61
N ILE A 99 -5.76 2.29 -2.34
CA ILE A 99 -4.31 2.47 -2.50
C ILE A 99 -3.98 3.78 -3.23
N VAL A 100 -4.69 4.08 -4.34
CA VAL A 100 -4.51 5.34 -5.07
C VAL A 100 -4.85 6.54 -4.20
N ARG A 101 -5.90 6.44 -3.37
CA ARG A 101 -6.20 7.47 -2.38
C ARG A 101 -5.07 7.62 -1.36
N GLY A 102 -4.51 6.53 -0.86
CA GLY A 102 -3.37 6.54 0.04
C GLY A 102 -2.16 7.27 -0.55
N LEU A 103 -1.83 6.98 -1.82
CA LEU A 103 -0.75 7.68 -2.54
C LEU A 103 -0.97 9.19 -2.64
N ARG A 104 -2.20 9.64 -2.90
CA ARG A 104 -2.55 11.07 -2.92
C ARG A 104 -2.37 11.72 -1.55
N ILE A 105 -2.75 11.01 -0.49
CA ILE A 105 -2.55 11.52 0.88
C ILE A 105 -1.06 11.60 1.22
N LEU A 106 -0.26 10.62 0.80
CA LEU A 106 1.19 10.71 0.96
C LEU A 106 1.77 11.92 0.19
N GLU A 107 1.33 12.14 -1.05
CA GLU A 107 1.72 13.32 -1.83
C GLU A 107 1.42 14.63 -1.09
N GLU A 108 0.22 14.74 -0.52
CA GLU A 108 -0.27 15.95 0.13
C GLU A 108 0.32 16.18 1.54
N LYS A 109 0.44 15.13 2.36
CA LYS A 109 0.74 15.24 3.80
C LYS A 109 2.08 14.64 4.20
N TYR A 110 2.56 13.64 3.47
CA TYR A 110 3.74 12.83 3.84
C TYR A 110 4.69 12.60 2.65
N PRO A 111 5.16 13.68 1.99
CA PRO A 111 5.85 13.57 0.70
C PRO A 111 7.15 12.75 0.77
N HIS A 112 7.81 12.72 1.93
CA HIS A 112 9.02 11.92 2.14
C HIS A 112 8.78 10.40 2.02
N HIS A 113 7.61 9.90 2.46
CA HIS A 113 7.24 8.50 2.26
C HIS A 113 6.94 8.21 0.80
N LEU A 114 6.26 9.13 0.10
CA LEU A 114 6.03 8.99 -1.33
C LEU A 114 7.36 8.98 -2.11
N GLU A 115 8.28 9.88 -1.76
CA GLU A 115 9.62 9.93 -2.35
C GLU A 115 10.36 8.60 -2.15
N ALA A 116 10.38 8.06 -0.93
CA ALA A 116 10.99 6.77 -0.65
C ALA A 116 10.40 5.63 -1.50
N ILE A 117 9.08 5.57 -1.66
CA ILE A 117 8.40 4.58 -2.54
C ILE A 117 8.89 4.70 -3.98
N VAL A 118 8.93 5.93 -4.46
CA VAL A 118 9.23 6.26 -5.84
C VAL A 118 10.70 6.04 -6.17
N GLU A 119 11.60 6.23 -5.22
CA GLU A 119 13.05 6.12 -5.41
C GLU A 119 13.60 4.72 -5.20
N GLY A 120 12.83 3.79 -4.66
CA GLY A 120 13.37 2.48 -4.33
C GLY A 120 13.76 2.32 -2.85
N ASN A 121 13.58 3.35 -2.03
CA ASN A 121 14.17 3.48 -0.70
C ASN A 121 13.15 3.27 0.45
N ASP A 122 12.00 2.65 0.20
CA ASP A 122 11.04 2.30 1.26
C ASP A 122 11.54 1.22 2.21
N ASP A 123 10.97 1.30 3.41
CA ASP A 123 11.07 0.35 4.50
C ASP A 123 9.67 -0.04 5.01
N CYS A 124 9.62 -0.76 6.13
CA CYS A 124 8.35 -1.16 6.74
C CYS A 124 7.53 0.05 7.23
N TRP A 125 8.16 1.15 7.61
CA TRP A 125 7.48 2.38 8.04
C TRP A 125 6.82 3.10 6.87
N THR A 126 7.54 3.22 5.76
CA THR A 126 7.00 3.75 4.50
C THR A 126 5.86 2.89 3.98
N SER A 127 5.98 1.58 4.15
CA SER A 127 4.89 0.64 3.84
C SER A 127 3.67 0.84 4.74
N SER A 128 3.88 1.05 6.05
CA SER A 128 2.80 1.39 6.99
C SER A 128 2.11 2.68 6.61
N ALA A 129 2.87 3.73 6.31
CA ALA A 129 2.33 5.02 5.93
C ALA A 129 1.38 4.91 4.74
N LEU A 130 1.75 4.17 3.68
CA LEU A 130 0.87 3.96 2.53
C LEU A 130 -0.42 3.22 2.92
N VAL A 131 -0.30 2.10 3.64
CA VAL A 131 -1.46 1.27 3.98
C VAL A 131 -2.40 2.00 4.94
N GLU A 132 -1.86 2.70 5.93
CA GLU A 132 -2.67 3.49 6.87
C GLU A 132 -3.36 4.65 6.16
N CYS A 133 -2.66 5.40 5.31
CA CYS A 133 -3.30 6.44 4.50
C CYS A 133 -4.39 5.86 3.58
N ALA A 134 -4.16 4.68 3.01
CA ALA A 134 -5.15 4.00 2.17
C ALA A 134 -6.41 3.61 2.98
N LEU A 135 -6.25 3.08 4.19
CA LEU A 135 -7.34 2.53 4.99
C LEU A 135 -8.06 3.59 5.84
N TYR A 136 -7.30 4.48 6.46
CA TYR A 136 -7.76 5.41 7.50
C TYR A 136 -7.82 6.86 7.03
N GLY A 137 -7.16 7.18 5.90
CA GLY A 137 -7.04 8.55 5.44
C GLY A 137 -5.93 9.35 6.15
N ASP A 138 -5.16 8.70 7.03
CA ASP A 138 -4.04 9.31 7.75
C ASP A 138 -3.09 8.24 8.30
N ILE A 139 -1.91 8.65 8.78
CA ILE A 139 -1.03 7.80 9.59
C ILE A 139 -1.54 7.84 11.04
N ILE A 140 -1.90 6.69 11.59
CA ILE A 140 -2.50 6.52 12.92
C ILE A 140 -1.52 5.88 13.89
N PHE A 141 -0.73 4.91 13.43
CA PHE A 141 0.07 4.04 14.28
C PHE A 141 1.57 4.26 14.13
N GLY A 142 2.00 4.75 12.96
CA GLY A 142 3.40 5.07 12.67
C GLY A 142 4.29 3.86 12.81
#